data_AF-A0A4U6CF31-F1
#
_entry.id   AF-A0A4U6CF31-F1
#
_cell.length_a   1.000
_cell.length_b   1.000
_cell.length_c   1.000
_cell.angle_alpha   90.00
_cell.angle_beta   90.00
_cell.angle_gamma   90.00
#
_symmetry.space_group_name_H-M   'P 1'
#
loop_
_entity.id
_entity.type
_entity.pdbx_description
1 polymer ?
#
loop_
_entity_poly.entity_id
_entity_poly.type
_entity_poly.pdbx_seq_one_letter_code
_entity_poly.pdbx_strand_id
1 'polypeptide(L)'
;MATLTIRNLEDETKQSLRLRAARHGLSLEEEIRTILRQAIATEEGPKRRHTNLYDAIRELVEPHGGFDLDIPERALPTRDPPAFD
;
A
#
# COMPACT_ATOMS: atom_id res chain seq x y z
N MET A 1 -9.58 11.51 -13.26
CA MET A 1 -10.59 10.43 -13.14
C MET A 1 -10.42 9.54 -14.35
N ALA A 2 -10.12 8.27 -14.16
CA ALA A 2 -10.05 7.32 -15.26
C ALA A 2 -11.42 6.64 -15.40
N THR A 3 -11.91 6.51 -16.62
CA THR A 3 -13.18 5.82 -16.91
C THR A 3 -12.85 4.51 -17.60
N LEU A 4 -13.38 3.41 -17.07
CA LEU A 4 -13.29 2.08 -17.67
C LEU A 4 -14.69 1.67 -18.15
N THR A 5 -14.80 1.21 -19.40
CA THR A 5 -16.05 0.69 -19.96
C THR A 5 -15.85 -0.76 -20.36
N ILE A 6 -16.63 -1.65 -19.74
CA ILE A 6 -16.65 -3.08 -20.06
C ILE A 6 -17.84 -3.32 -21.00
N ARG A 7 -17.56 -3.73 -22.24
CA ARG A 7 -18.60 -4.06 -23.24
C ARG A 7 -18.92 -5.55 -23.18
N ASN A 8 -20.14 -5.89 -23.59
CA ASN A 8 -20.62 -7.28 -23.69
C ASN A 8 -20.47 -8.08 -22.38
N LEU A 9 -20.72 -7.45 -21.23
CA LEU A 9 -20.76 -8.15 -19.95
C LEU A 9 -22.04 -8.98 -19.86
N GLU A 10 -21.89 -10.28 -19.60
CA GLU A 10 -23.01 -11.19 -19.38
C GLU A 10 -23.93 -10.69 -18.25
N ASP A 11 -25.24 -10.77 -18.47
CA ASP A 11 -26.23 -10.28 -17.51
C ASP A 11 -26.16 -11.02 -16.16
N GLU A 12 -25.83 -12.32 -16.18
CA GLU A 12 -25.62 -13.12 -14.98
C GLU A 12 -24.44 -12.60 -14.16
N THR A 13 -23.34 -12.23 -14.84
CA THR A 13 -22.14 -11.67 -14.21
C THR A 13 -22.46 -10.29 -13.60
N LYS A 14 -23.19 -9.44 -14.33
CA LYS A 14 -23.64 -8.14 -13.82
C LYS A 14 -24.53 -8.28 -12.59
N GLN A 15 -25.45 -9.24 -12.60
CA GLN A 15 -26.36 -9.48 -11.47
C GLN A 15 -25.62 -10.04 -10.26
N SER A 16 -24.68 -10.95 -10.48
CA SER A 16 -23.82 -11.49 -9.42
C SER A 16 -22.98 -10.39 -8.76
N LEU A 17 -22.43 -9.46 -9.55
CA LEU A 17 -21.69 -8.30 -9.03
C LEU A 17 -22.59 -7.38 -8.20
N ARG A 18 -23.83 -7.14 -8.61
CA ARG A 18 -24.80 -6.35 -7.82
C ARG A 18 -25.13 -7.00 -6.50
N LEU A 19 -25.42 -8.30 -6.50
CA LEU A 19 -25.70 -9.04 -5.28
C LEU A 19 -24.50 -9.01 -4.32
N ARG A 20 -23.29 -9.17 -4.86
CA ARG A 20 -22.04 -9.11 -4.09
C ARG A 20 -21.81 -7.72 -3.50
N ALA A 21 -21.98 -6.65 -4.28
CA ALA A 21 -21.87 -5.27 -3.80
C ALA A 21 -22.86 -4.98 -2.67
N ALA A 22 -24.12 -5.41 -2.81
CA ALA A 22 -25.14 -5.27 -1.78
C ALA A 22 -24.77 -6.00 -0.48
N ARG A 23 -24.20 -7.21 -0.57
CA ARG A 23 -23.70 -7.96 0.60
C ARG A 23 -22.58 -7.22 1.33
N HIS A 24 -21.73 -6.51 0.62
CA HIS A 24 -20.64 -5.71 1.20
C HIS A 24 -21.07 -4.30 1.63
N GLY A 25 -22.32 -3.90 1.37
CA GLY A 25 -22.79 -2.53 1.64
C GLY A 25 -22.09 -1.48 0.76
N LEU A 26 -21.56 -1.88 -0.39
CA LEU A 26 -20.82 -1.01 -1.30
C LEU A 26 -21.65 -0.70 -2.55
N SER A 27 -21.31 0.39 -3.23
CA SER A 27 -21.82 0.62 -4.57
C SER A 27 -21.24 -0.41 -5.54
N LEU A 28 -21.95 -0.67 -6.64
CA LEU A 28 -21.46 -1.55 -7.69
C LEU A 28 -20.08 -1.09 -8.22
N GLU A 29 -19.89 0.22 -8.34
CA GLU A 29 -18.61 0.80 -8.78
C GLU A 29 -17.48 0.52 -7.80
N GLU A 30 -17.70 0.69 -6.49
CA GLU A 30 -16.66 0.44 -5.48
C GLU A 30 -16.34 -1.06 -5.35
N GLU A 31 -17.33 -1.93 -5.53
CA GLU A 31 -17.11 -3.38 -5.59
C GLU A 31 -16.24 -3.75 -6.79
N ILE A 32 -16.54 -3.22 -7.98
CA ILE A 32 -15.72 -3.43 -9.19
C ILE A 32 -14.29 -2.91 -8.97
N ARG A 33 -14.15 -1.72 -8.40
CA ARG A 33 -12.83 -1.14 -8.08
C ARG A 33 -12.05 -2.03 -7.11
N THR A 34 -12.73 -2.58 -6.10
CA THR A 34 -12.13 -3.50 -5.12
C THR A 34 -11.64 -4.78 -5.79
N ILE A 35 -12.46 -5.38 -6.64
CA ILE A 35 -12.11 -6.59 -7.40
C ILE A 35 -10.89 -6.34 -8.28
N LEU A 36 -10.85 -5.23 -9.02
CA LEU A 36 -9.70 -4.89 -9.87
C LEU A 36 -8.42 -4.65 -9.06
N ARG A 37 -8.51 -3.97 -7.91
CA ARG A 37 -7.37 -3.79 -6.99
C ARG A 37 -6.82 -5.13 -6.50
N GLN A 38 -7.71 -6.05 -6.13
CA GLN A 38 -7.34 -7.38 -5.64
C GLN A 38 -6.72 -8.25 -6.75
N ALA A 39 -7.30 -8.22 -7.95
CA ALA A 39 -6.79 -8.97 -9.10
C ALA A 39 -5.35 -8.54 -9.44
N ILE A 40 -5.11 -7.24 -9.55
CA ILE A 40 -3.78 -6.68 -9.85
C ILE A 40 -2.78 -6.99 -8.73
N ALA A 41 -3.18 -6.86 -7.46
CA ALA A 41 -2.30 -7.17 -6.32
C ALA A 41 -1.91 -8.67 -6.25
N THR A 42 -2.73 -9.54 -6.86
CA THR A 42 -2.44 -10.98 -6.94
C THR A 42 -1.44 -11.28 -8.07
N GLU A 43 -1.50 -10.55 -9.19
CA GLU A 43 -0.64 -10.74 -10.36
C GLU A 43 0.76 -10.12 -10.19
N GLU A 44 0.89 -8.98 -9.49
CA GLU A 44 2.17 -8.29 -9.32
C GLU A 44 3.09 -8.91 -8.24
N GLY A 45 2.67 -10.04 -7.63
CA GLY A 45 3.24 -10.48 -6.36
C GLY A 45 2.95 -9.46 -5.25
N PRO A 46 3.32 -9.71 -3.98
CA PRO A 46 3.07 -8.76 -2.92
C PRO A 46 3.78 -7.44 -3.24
N LYS A 47 3.03 -6.42 -3.70
CA LYS A 47 3.44 -5.02 -3.56
C LYS A 47 3.68 -4.84 -2.08
N ARG A 48 4.96 -4.87 -1.66
CA ARG A 48 5.37 -4.83 -0.26
C ARG A 48 4.94 -3.50 0.35
N ARG A 49 3.67 -3.43 0.74
CA ARG A 49 3.18 -2.44 1.70
C ARG A 49 3.74 -2.89 3.02
N HIS A 50 4.90 -2.37 3.37
CA HIS A 50 5.47 -2.60 4.68
C HIS A 50 4.46 -2.14 5.74
N THR A 51 4.20 -3.01 6.71
CA THR A 51 3.22 -2.77 7.78
C THR A 51 3.60 -1.56 8.62
N ASN A 52 4.90 -1.29 8.72
CA ASN A 52 5.49 -0.17 9.42
C ASN A 52 6.91 0.09 8.88
N LEU A 53 7.53 1.18 9.33
CA LEU A 53 8.87 1.58 8.90
C LEU A 53 9.96 0.55 9.30
N TYR A 54 9.79 -0.14 10.42
CA TYR A 54 10.73 -1.16 10.87
C TYR A 54 10.81 -2.32 9.87
N ASP A 55 9.67 -2.82 9.40
CA ASP A 55 9.62 -3.91 8.42
C ASP A 55 10.25 -3.52 7.08
N ALA A 56 10.14 -2.24 6.69
CA ALA A 56 10.78 -1.71 5.50
C ALA A 56 12.32 -1.67 5.64
N ILE A 57 12.81 -1.14 6.76
CA ILE A 57 14.25 -1.03 7.01
C ILE A 57 14.88 -2.41 7.15
N ARG A 58 14.23 -3.32 7.87
CA ARG A 58 14.76 -4.67 8.11
C ARG A 58 14.94 -5.44 6.80
N GLU A 59 13.99 -5.36 5.88
CA GLU A 59 14.10 -6.04 4.58
C GLU A 59 15.26 -5.50 3.72
N LEU A 60 15.58 -4.21 3.84
CA LEU A 60 16.73 -3.62 3.15
C LEU A 60 18.07 -4.10 3.73
N VAL A 61 18.13 -4.28 5.06
CA VAL A 61 19.37 -4.58 5.77
C VAL A 61 19.63 -6.09 5.85
N GLU A 62 18.58 -6.91 5.92
CA GLU A 62 18.65 -8.37 6.08
C GLU A 62 19.58 -9.08 5.07
N PRO A 63 19.56 -8.76 3.76
CA PRO A 63 20.46 -9.38 2.78
C PRO A 63 21.94 -9.04 3.00
N HIS A 64 22.23 -7.93 3.68
CA HIS A 64 23.58 -7.41 3.90
C HIS A 64 24.12 -7.72 5.30
N GLY A 65 23.25 -8.16 6.22
CA GLY A 65 23.58 -8.39 7.62
C GLY A 65 23.62 -7.09 8.44
N GLY A 66 23.97 -7.21 9.72
CA GLY A 66 24.16 -6.06 10.60
C GLY A 66 25.48 -5.33 10.30
N PHE A 67 25.47 -4.00 10.46
CA PHE A 67 26.67 -3.17 10.32
C PHE A 67 27.16 -2.75 11.71
N ASP A 68 28.45 -2.89 11.96
CA ASP A 68 29.11 -2.19 13.05
C ASP A 68 29.68 -0.89 12.48
N LEU A 69 29.26 0.24 13.04
CA LEU A 69 29.62 1.56 12.53
C LEU A 69 30.46 2.29 13.57
N ASP A 70 31.66 2.69 13.17
CA ASP A 70 32.47 3.61 13.97
C ASP A 70 31.76 4.96 14.04
N ILE A 71 31.15 5.26 15.19
CA ILE A 71 30.43 6.51 15.40
C ILE A 71 31.47 7.62 15.63
N PRO A 72 31.52 8.65 14.77
CA PRO A 72 32.48 9.74 14.95
C PRO A 72 32.13 10.59 16.18
N GLU A 73 33.16 11.21 16.76
CA GLU A 73 32.97 12.20 17.83
C GLU A 73 32.12 13.39 17.35
N ARG A 74 31.27 13.91 18.23
CA ARG A 74 30.43 15.07 17.92
C ARG A 74 31.32 16.31 17.76
N ALA A 75 31.49 16.76 16.54
CA ALA A 75 32.41 17.87 16.22
C ALA A 75 31.80 19.27 16.41
N LEU A 76 30.47 19.41 16.50
CA LEU A 76 29.80 20.70 16.61
C LEU A 76 29.13 20.85 17.99
N PRO A 77 29.21 22.04 18.61
CA PRO A 77 28.42 22.33 19.81
C PRO A 77 26.93 22.16 19.48
N THR A 78 26.17 21.65 20.45
CA THR A 78 24.72 21.50 20.35
C THR A 78 24.11 22.83 19.88
N ARG A 79 23.34 22.80 18.80
CA ARG A 79 22.56 23.97 18.36
C ARG A 79 21.63 24.37 19.50
N ASP A 80 21.57 25.67 19.81
CA ASP A 80 20.59 26.17 20.77
C ASP A 80 19.18 25.76 20.34
N PRO A 81 18.35 25.21 21.24
CA PRO A 81 16.97 24.91 20.93
C PRO A 81 16.26 26.19 20.48
N PRO A 82 15.31 26.11 19.53
CA PRO A 82 14.55 27.29 19.12
C PRO A 82 13.79 27.86 20.34
N ALA A 83 13.82 29.19 20.48
CA ALA A 83 12.88 29.88 21.37
C ALA A 83 11.47 29.79 20.75
N PHE A 84 10.46 29.59 21.60
CA PHE A 84 9.05 29.53 21.20
C PHE A 84 8.28 30.70 21.82
N ASP A 85 8.86 31.91 21.77
CA ASP A 85 8.19 33.15 22.17
C ASP A 85 7.02 33.52 21.25
#